data_AF-A0A388JNE8-F1
#
_entry.id   AF-A0A388JNE8-F1
#
_cell.length_a   1.000
_cell.length_b   1.000
_cell.length_c   1.000
_cell.angle_alpha   90.00
_cell.angle_beta   90.00
_cell.angle_gamma   90.00
#
_symmetry.space_group_name_H-M   'P 1'
#
loop_
_entity.id
_entity.type
_entity.pdbx_description
1 polymer ?
#
loop_
_entity_poly.entity_id
_entity_poly.type
_entity_poly.pdbx_seq_one_letter_code
_entity_poly.pdbx_strand_id
1 'polypeptide(L)'
;MVDTRSGKSTSPYTPAQQEQMAALVRENREKKELPKQAKLKAIAKKQAAKRKRLEEEMMRVQQEEEERRKVAEEEAAAAEKEEERLERRRREEKGESSGTTEEDAKMKKKISEWVANLSLGEDEEAQLYVPQEEKEAFARALEMIDEPLERQETEDEKKLEWKLRMKREKKRRREEAV
;
A
#
# COMPACT_ATOMS: atom_id res chain seq x y z
N MET A 1 62.15 -60.30 -39.51
CA MET A 1 60.87 -59.85 -40.07
C MET A 1 60.10 -59.20 -38.93
N VAL A 2 60.12 -57.87 -38.83
CA VAL A 2 59.41 -57.12 -37.79
C VAL A 2 58.79 -55.90 -38.45
N ASP A 3 57.49 -55.99 -38.74
CA ASP A 3 56.68 -54.91 -39.30
C ASP A 3 56.52 -53.79 -38.27
N THR A 4 57.02 -52.61 -38.63
CA THR A 4 56.89 -51.40 -37.82
C THR A 4 55.45 -50.88 -37.92
N ARG A 5 54.80 -50.86 -36.76
CA ARG A 5 53.44 -50.40 -36.50
C ARG A 5 53.19 -49.04 -37.15
N SER A 6 52.41 -49.05 -38.24
CA SER A 6 51.92 -47.88 -38.96
C SER A 6 51.35 -46.85 -37.98
N GLY A 7 52.03 -45.71 -37.88
CA GLY A 7 51.64 -44.58 -37.05
C GLY A 7 50.29 -44.04 -37.51
N LYS A 8 49.43 -43.68 -36.57
CA LYS A 8 48.15 -43.01 -36.86
C LYS A 8 48.44 -41.76 -37.69
N SER A 9 48.08 -41.81 -38.98
CA SER A 9 48.16 -40.67 -39.89
C SER A 9 47.21 -39.57 -39.39
N THR A 10 47.76 -38.54 -38.76
CA THR A 10 47.04 -37.27 -38.55
C THR A 10 47.04 -36.49 -39.85
N SER A 11 46.17 -36.89 -40.77
CA SER A 11 45.87 -36.09 -41.96
C SER A 11 45.27 -34.76 -41.52
N PRO A 12 45.76 -33.61 -42.03
CA PRO A 12 45.13 -32.33 -41.76
C PRO A 12 43.67 -32.35 -42.24
N TYR A 13 42.80 -31.74 -41.45
CA TYR A 13 41.36 -31.72 -41.68
C TYR A 13 41.05 -31.01 -43.00
N THR A 14 40.16 -31.59 -43.81
CA THR A 14 39.81 -30.97 -45.10
C THR A 14 38.92 -29.73 -44.88
N PRO A 15 39.01 -28.71 -45.74
CA PRO A 15 38.23 -27.48 -45.60
C PRO A 15 36.71 -27.73 -45.50
N ALA A 16 36.19 -28.70 -46.25
CA ALA A 16 34.78 -29.11 -46.17
C ALA A 16 34.39 -29.67 -44.80
N GLN A 17 35.27 -30.44 -44.15
CA GLN A 17 35.02 -30.90 -42.80
C GLN A 17 35.09 -29.73 -41.79
N GLN A 18 35.99 -28.76 -42.01
CA GLN A 18 36.14 -27.57 -41.17
C GLN A 18 34.89 -26.67 -41.20
N GLU A 19 34.27 -26.53 -42.38
CA GLU A 19 32.99 -25.83 -42.54
C GLU A 19 31.83 -26.54 -41.85
N GLN A 20 31.76 -27.88 -41.90
CA GLN A 20 30.74 -28.67 -41.19
C GLN A 20 30.82 -28.48 -39.68
N MET A 21 32.03 -28.47 -39.11
CA MET A 21 32.24 -28.20 -37.68
C MET A 21 31.85 -26.77 -37.31
N ALA A 22 32.20 -25.79 -38.14
CA ALA A 22 31.82 -24.39 -37.93
C ALA A 22 30.30 -24.17 -38.04
N ALA A 23 29.62 -24.87 -38.95
CA ALA A 23 28.17 -24.85 -39.07
C ALA A 23 27.49 -25.45 -37.82
N LEU A 24 27.96 -26.62 -37.37
CA LEU A 24 27.42 -27.30 -36.20
C LEU A 24 27.62 -26.49 -34.91
N VAL A 25 28.75 -25.78 -34.77
CA VAL A 25 28.99 -24.88 -33.62
C VAL A 25 28.04 -23.68 -33.63
N ARG A 26 27.77 -23.08 -34.81
CA ARG A 26 26.81 -21.98 -34.96
C ARG A 26 25.39 -22.43 -34.60
N GLU A 27 24.96 -23.58 -35.14
CA GLU A 27 23.64 -24.16 -34.86
C GLU A 27 23.48 -24.48 -33.35
N ASN A 28 24.52 -25.02 -32.70
CA ASN A 28 24.50 -25.30 -31.26
C ASN A 28 24.44 -24.02 -30.40
N ARG A 29 25.01 -22.91 -30.87
CA ARG A 29 24.86 -21.61 -30.19
C ARG A 29 23.44 -21.09 -30.31
N GLU A 30 22.86 -21.05 -31.51
CA GLU A 30 21.48 -20.59 -31.71
C GLU A 30 20.47 -21.43 -30.91
N LYS A 31 20.61 -22.77 -30.93
CA LYS A 31 19.75 -23.67 -30.13
C LYS A 31 19.81 -23.40 -28.62
N LYS A 32 20.90 -22.86 -28.09
CA LYS A 32 21.05 -22.48 -26.67
C LYS A 32 20.59 -21.06 -26.39
N GLU A 33 20.57 -20.17 -27.38
CA GLU A 33 20.15 -18.78 -27.23
C GLU A 33 18.63 -18.61 -27.34
N LEU A 34 17.97 -19.33 -28.26
CA LEU A 34 16.52 -19.34 -28.38
C LEU A 34 15.77 -19.66 -27.07
N PRO A 35 16.12 -20.71 -26.29
CA PRO A 35 15.46 -20.98 -25.02
C PRO A 35 15.78 -19.95 -23.94
N LYS A 36 16.97 -19.31 -23.98
CA LYS A 36 17.30 -18.22 -23.05
C LYS A 36 16.43 -16.99 -23.34
N GLN A 37 16.30 -16.61 -24.60
CA GLN A 37 15.40 -15.52 -25.01
C GLN A 37 13.94 -15.84 -24.69
N ALA A 38 13.49 -17.08 -24.92
CA ALA A 38 12.14 -17.50 -24.58
C ALA A 38 11.86 -17.40 -23.07
N LYS A 39 12.82 -17.80 -22.22
CA LYS A 39 12.71 -17.66 -20.76
C LYS A 39 12.63 -16.20 -20.33
N LEU A 40 13.45 -15.32 -20.91
CA LEU A 40 13.40 -13.88 -20.62
C LEU A 40 12.06 -13.26 -21.03
N LYS A 41 11.56 -13.60 -22.22
CA LYS A 41 10.24 -13.17 -22.69
C LYS A 41 9.10 -13.70 -21.80
N ALA A 42 9.19 -14.94 -21.33
CA ALA A 42 8.21 -15.51 -20.41
C ALA A 42 8.22 -14.81 -19.04
N ILE A 43 9.39 -14.47 -18.50
CA ILE A 43 9.52 -13.69 -17.26
C ILE A 43 8.92 -12.30 -17.43
N ALA A 44 9.25 -11.60 -18.53
CA ALA A 44 8.70 -10.28 -18.84
C ALA A 44 7.17 -10.32 -18.97
N LYS A 45 6.62 -11.33 -19.67
CA LYS A 45 5.17 -11.53 -19.81
C LYS A 45 4.50 -11.81 -18.46
N LYS A 46 5.13 -12.59 -17.58
CA LYS A 46 4.62 -12.86 -16.22
C LYS A 46 4.62 -11.60 -15.36
N GLN A 47 5.67 -10.79 -15.43
CA GLN A 47 5.74 -9.50 -14.72
C GLN A 47 4.68 -8.51 -15.25
N ALA A 48 4.50 -8.41 -16.56
CA ALA A 48 3.45 -7.58 -17.16
C ALA A 48 2.03 -8.02 -16.76
N ALA A 49 1.77 -9.33 -16.71
CA ALA A 49 0.48 -9.87 -16.26
C ALA A 49 0.22 -9.58 -14.77
N LYS A 50 1.25 -9.61 -13.92
CA LYS A 50 1.13 -9.21 -12.50
C LYS A 50 0.79 -7.72 -12.36
N ARG A 51 1.50 -6.84 -13.06
CA ARG A 51 1.22 -5.39 -13.05
C ARG A 51 -0.21 -5.08 -13.51
N LYS A 52 -0.66 -5.74 -14.58
CA LYS A 52 -2.03 -5.56 -15.08
C LYS A 52 -3.11 -6.03 -14.09
N ARG A 53 -2.85 -7.12 -13.35
CA ARG A 53 -3.78 -7.58 -12.29
C ARG A 53 -3.88 -6.57 -11.15
N LEU A 54 -2.76 -6.02 -10.70
CA LEU A 54 -2.74 -5.00 -9.64
C LEU A 54 -3.48 -3.72 -10.08
N GLU A 55 -3.25 -3.26 -11.31
CA GLU A 55 -3.94 -2.11 -11.88
C GLU A 55 -5.46 -2.32 -11.96
N GLU A 56 -5.91 -3.53 -12.32
CA GLU A 56 -7.34 -3.87 -12.32
C GLU A 56 -7.92 -3.94 -10.90
N GLU A 57 -7.19 -4.47 -9.92
CA GLU A 57 -7.61 -4.46 -8.51
C GLU A 57 -7.70 -3.04 -7.96
N MET A 58 -6.74 -2.16 -8.26
CA MET A 58 -6.82 -0.73 -7.89
C MET A 58 -8.06 -0.06 -8.46
N MET A 59 -8.34 -0.26 -9.75
CA MET A 59 -9.53 0.31 -10.39
C MET A 59 -10.83 -0.18 -9.74
N ARG A 60 -10.89 -1.45 -9.31
CA ARG A 60 -12.05 -2.00 -8.60
C ARG A 60 -12.18 -1.43 -7.20
N VAL A 61 -11.09 -1.31 -6.44
CA VAL A 61 -11.11 -0.75 -5.09
C VAL A 61 -11.54 0.72 -5.12
N GLN A 62 -11.02 1.52 -6.08
CA GLN A 62 -11.45 2.91 -6.25
C GLN A 62 -12.94 3.03 -6.57
N GLN A 63 -13.48 2.14 -7.41
CA GLN A 63 -14.92 2.11 -7.68
C GLN A 63 -15.75 1.73 -6.45
N GLU A 64 -15.32 0.72 -5.69
CA GLU A 64 -16.02 0.33 -4.45
C GLU A 64 -15.98 1.46 -3.41
N GLU A 65 -14.85 2.16 -3.27
CA GLU A 65 -14.72 3.31 -2.37
C GLU A 65 -15.63 4.47 -2.80
N GLU A 66 -15.73 4.77 -4.10
CA GLU A 66 -16.63 5.80 -4.61
C GLU A 66 -18.10 5.44 -4.35
N GLU A 67 -18.50 4.18 -4.54
CA GLU A 67 -19.84 3.71 -4.20
C GLU A 67 -20.11 3.77 -2.70
N ARG A 68 -19.18 3.32 -1.85
CA ARG A 68 -19.29 3.44 -0.39
C ARG A 68 -19.42 4.89 0.05
N ARG A 69 -18.67 5.80 -0.59
CA ARG A 69 -18.73 7.23 -0.30
C ARG A 69 -20.07 7.83 -0.72
N LYS A 70 -20.61 7.44 -1.88
CA LYS A 70 -21.96 7.84 -2.31
C LYS A 70 -23.03 7.32 -1.37
N VAL A 71 -22.94 6.06 -0.93
CA VAL A 71 -23.87 5.49 0.06
C VAL A 71 -23.77 6.20 1.40
N ALA A 72 -22.56 6.49 1.89
CA ALA A 72 -22.37 7.25 3.12
C ALA A 72 -22.89 8.69 3.02
N GLU A 73 -22.77 9.33 1.85
CA GLU A 73 -23.33 10.66 1.59
C GLU A 73 -24.87 10.62 1.54
N GLU A 74 -25.47 9.60 0.92
CA GLU A 74 -26.91 9.40 0.91
C GLU A 74 -27.45 9.10 2.31
N GLU A 75 -26.76 8.28 3.10
CA GLU A 75 -27.11 7.95 4.49
C GLU A 75 -26.97 9.19 5.39
N ALA A 76 -25.93 10.00 5.20
CA ALA A 76 -25.76 11.28 5.89
C ALA A 76 -26.87 12.28 5.51
N ALA A 77 -27.23 12.38 4.23
CA ALA A 77 -28.32 13.23 3.76
C ALA A 77 -29.69 12.74 4.24
N ALA A 78 -29.89 11.43 4.39
CA ALA A 78 -31.10 10.85 4.96
C ALA A 78 -31.19 11.12 6.48
N ALA A 79 -30.06 10.98 7.20
CA ALA A 79 -29.97 11.32 8.61
C ALA A 79 -30.24 12.82 8.85
N GLU A 80 -29.71 13.71 7.99
CA GLU A 80 -29.97 15.15 8.09
C GLU A 80 -31.45 15.48 7.84
N LYS A 81 -32.10 14.82 6.87
CA LYS A 81 -33.56 14.95 6.65
C LYS A 81 -34.40 14.39 7.80
N GLU A 82 -33.97 13.32 8.44
CA GLU A 82 -34.63 12.79 9.64
C GLU A 82 -34.46 13.76 10.82
N GLU A 83 -33.26 14.31 11.00
CA GLU A 83 -32.97 15.32 12.03
C GLU A 83 -33.79 16.60 11.80
N GLU A 84 -33.93 17.06 10.55
CA GLU A 84 -34.81 18.19 10.19
C GLU A 84 -36.29 17.89 10.49
N ARG A 85 -36.77 16.67 10.20
CA ARG A 85 -38.14 16.25 10.55
C ARG A 85 -38.34 16.17 12.06
N LEU A 86 -37.36 15.67 12.80
CA LEU A 86 -37.37 15.61 14.26
C LEU A 86 -37.31 17.01 14.88
N GLU A 87 -36.49 17.91 14.33
CA GLU A 87 -36.38 19.31 14.76
C GLU A 87 -37.68 20.06 14.50
N ARG A 88 -38.31 19.85 13.33
CA ARG A 88 -39.62 20.42 13.01
C ARG A 88 -40.70 19.91 13.96
N ARG A 89 -40.71 18.62 14.29
CA ARG A 89 -41.60 18.04 15.31
C ARG A 89 -41.33 18.64 16.70
N ARG A 90 -40.07 18.86 17.04
CA ARG A 90 -39.64 19.50 18.30
C ARG A 90 -40.03 20.98 18.37
N ARG A 91 -40.07 21.68 17.24
CA ARG A 91 -40.52 23.08 17.09
C ARG A 91 -42.05 23.22 17.11
N GLU A 92 -42.79 22.20 16.65
CA GLU A 92 -44.25 22.12 16.81
C GLU A 92 -44.64 21.81 18.26
N GLU A 93 -43.88 20.94 18.94
CA GLU A 93 -44.12 20.59 20.36
C GLU A 93 -43.67 21.69 21.33
N LYS A 94 -42.71 22.52 20.91
CA LYS A 94 -42.15 23.64 21.67
C LYS A 94 -42.37 24.93 20.87
N GLY A 95 -43.56 25.52 21.04
CA GLY A 95 -43.94 26.76 20.38
C GLY A 95 -42.79 27.77 20.24
N GLU A 96 -42.57 28.19 19.01
CA GLU A 96 -41.89 29.41 18.56
C GLU A 96 -40.76 29.96 19.47
N SER A 97 -39.52 29.56 19.19
CA SER A 97 -38.35 30.39 19.50
C SER A 97 -37.28 30.22 18.43
N SER A 98 -37.43 30.97 17.33
CA SER A 98 -36.42 31.09 16.28
C SER A 98 -35.44 32.20 16.65
N GLY A 99 -34.34 31.80 17.31
CA GLY A 99 -33.20 32.68 17.58
C GLY A 99 -31.87 31.94 17.81
N THR A 100 -31.90 30.63 18.04
CA THR A 100 -30.76 29.86 18.53
C THR A 100 -29.99 29.06 17.48
N THR A 101 -30.44 28.95 16.23
CA THR A 101 -29.77 28.11 15.21
C THR A 101 -28.41 28.65 14.78
N GLU A 102 -28.23 29.97 14.73
CA GLU A 102 -26.96 30.58 14.34
C GLU A 102 -25.92 30.53 15.49
N GLU A 103 -26.35 30.70 16.73
CA GLU A 103 -25.50 30.46 17.91
C GLU A 103 -25.17 28.97 18.08
N ASP A 104 -26.12 28.07 17.83
CA ASP A 104 -25.89 26.62 17.85
C ASP A 104 -24.87 26.21 16.78
N ALA A 105 -24.98 26.74 15.56
CA ALA A 105 -23.97 26.52 14.51
C ALA A 105 -22.59 27.08 14.88
N LYS A 106 -22.53 28.26 15.52
CA LYS A 106 -21.28 28.84 16.05
C LYS A 106 -20.71 28.00 17.19
N MET A 107 -21.55 27.44 18.04
CA MET A 107 -21.16 26.57 19.15
C MET A 107 -20.66 25.22 18.64
N LYS A 108 -21.35 24.60 17.68
CA LYS A 108 -20.92 23.40 16.96
C LYS A 108 -19.56 23.58 16.29
N LYS A 109 -19.32 24.71 15.59
CA LYS A 109 -18.00 25.01 15.01
C LYS A 109 -16.90 25.11 16.07
N LYS A 110 -17.16 25.79 17.18
CA LYS A 110 -16.21 25.88 18.31
C LYS A 110 -15.94 24.51 18.94
N ILE A 111 -16.96 23.66 19.05
CA ILE A 111 -16.81 22.29 19.56
C ILE A 111 -15.96 21.47 18.58
N SER A 112 -16.24 21.52 17.28
CA SER A 112 -15.44 20.81 16.27
C SER A 112 -13.98 21.26 16.26
N GLU A 113 -13.74 22.58 16.38
CA GLU A 113 -12.40 23.15 16.50
C GLU A 113 -11.69 22.67 17.79
N TRP A 114 -12.39 22.67 18.93
CA TRP A 114 -11.85 22.15 20.18
C TRP A 114 -11.55 20.65 20.12
N VAL A 115 -12.42 19.86 19.50
CA VAL A 115 -12.24 18.41 19.32
C VAL A 115 -11.06 18.12 18.39
N ALA A 116 -10.90 18.89 17.31
CA ALA A 116 -9.75 18.79 16.41
C ALA A 116 -8.44 19.12 17.15
N ASN A 117 -8.41 20.21 17.91
CA ASN A 117 -7.24 20.62 18.69
C ASN A 117 -6.87 19.60 19.79
N LEU A 118 -7.87 19.03 20.47
CA LEU A 118 -7.66 17.97 21.46
C LEU A 118 -7.08 16.71 20.81
N SER A 119 -7.58 16.33 19.64
CA SER A 119 -7.12 15.15 18.92
C SER A 119 -5.69 15.31 18.42
N LEU A 120 -5.34 16.51 17.95
CA LEU A 120 -3.99 16.86 17.49
C LEU A 120 -2.97 16.83 18.65
N GLY A 121 -3.31 17.39 19.81
CA GLY A 121 -2.43 17.34 20.99
C GLY A 121 -2.21 15.91 21.50
N GLU A 122 -3.20 15.03 21.36
CA GLU A 122 -3.07 13.61 21.70
C GLU A 122 -2.08 12.87 20.77
N ASP A 123 -2.04 13.24 19.48
CA ASP A 123 -1.08 12.72 18.50
C ASP A 123 0.35 13.13 18.82
N GLU A 124 0.57 14.42 19.09
CA GLU A 124 1.89 14.96 19.42
C GLU A 124 2.44 14.32 20.71
N GLU A 125 1.60 14.19 21.74
CA GLU A 125 1.99 13.56 23.00
C GLU A 125 2.31 12.07 22.82
N ALA A 126 1.54 11.34 22.01
CA ALA A 126 1.81 9.94 21.72
C ALA A 126 3.15 9.75 21.00
N GLN A 127 3.52 10.66 20.09
CA GLN A 127 4.85 10.66 19.50
C GLN A 127 5.92 10.94 20.55
N LEU A 128 5.76 11.93 21.43
CA LEU A 128 6.75 12.21 22.49
C LEU A 128 6.94 11.03 23.47
N TYR A 129 5.91 10.18 23.62
CA TYR A 129 5.96 8.98 24.45
C TYR A 129 6.83 7.85 23.88
N VAL A 130 7.19 7.91 22.60
CA VAL A 130 7.93 6.87 21.89
C VAL A 130 9.44 7.18 21.91
N PRO A 131 10.30 6.20 22.25
CA PRO A 131 11.75 6.37 22.17
C PRO A 131 12.21 6.81 20.78
N GLN A 132 13.28 7.61 20.74
CA GLN A 132 13.79 8.15 19.48
C GLN A 132 14.24 7.05 18.52
N GLU A 133 14.82 5.94 19.02
CA GLU A 133 15.24 4.83 18.16
C GLU A 133 14.06 4.14 17.48
N GLU A 134 12.91 4.00 18.15
CA GLU A 134 11.70 3.43 17.57
C GLU A 134 11.15 4.30 16.44
N LYS A 135 11.21 5.64 16.60
CA LYS A 135 10.79 6.59 15.57
C LYS A 135 11.71 6.55 14.36
N GLU A 136 13.02 6.51 14.57
CA GLU A 136 14.00 6.44 13.49
C GLU A 136 13.92 5.11 12.73
N ALA A 137 13.74 4.00 13.45
CA ALA A 137 13.50 2.70 12.84
C ALA A 137 12.22 2.70 11.99
N PHE A 138 11.16 3.35 12.48
CA PHE A 138 9.91 3.49 11.74
C PHE A 138 10.05 4.39 10.51
N ALA A 139 10.75 5.52 10.62
CA ALA A 139 11.05 6.39 9.48
C ALA A 139 11.82 5.65 8.38
N ARG A 140 12.81 4.83 8.74
CA ARG A 140 13.53 3.96 7.79
C ARG A 140 12.63 2.89 7.18
N ALA A 141 11.68 2.35 7.94
CA ALA A 141 10.70 1.39 7.42
C ALA A 141 9.77 2.06 6.39
N LEU A 142 9.33 3.31 6.64
CA LEU A 142 8.54 4.09 5.69
C LEU A 142 9.34 4.43 4.41
N GLU A 143 10.64 4.71 4.53
CA GLU A 143 11.52 4.92 3.36
C GLU A 143 11.66 3.68 2.46
N MET A 144 11.56 2.48 3.04
CA MET A 144 11.59 1.22 2.26
C MET A 144 10.28 0.93 1.52
N ILE A 145 9.17 1.55 1.91
CA ILE A 145 7.89 1.44 1.22
C ILE A 145 7.90 2.44 0.06
N ASP A 146 7.89 1.89 -1.17
CA ASP A 146 7.91 2.66 -2.43
C ASP A 146 6.52 3.23 -2.77
N GLU A 147 5.46 2.55 -2.32
CA GLU A 147 4.07 2.91 -2.61
C GLU A 147 3.55 3.96 -1.62
N PRO A 148 3.12 5.15 -2.07
CA PRO A 148 2.73 6.24 -1.18
C PRO A 148 1.48 5.93 -0.35
N LEU A 149 0.58 5.09 -0.86
CA LEU A 149 -0.64 4.70 -0.16
C LEU A 149 -0.33 3.74 1.00
N GLU A 150 0.46 2.68 0.74
CA GLU A 150 0.92 1.75 1.79
C GLU A 150 1.76 2.49 2.84
N ARG A 151 2.55 3.49 2.43
CA ARG A 151 3.30 4.34 3.36
C ARG A 151 2.37 5.12 4.29
N GLN A 152 1.29 5.67 3.77
CA GLN A 152 0.32 6.41 4.59
C GLN A 152 -0.44 5.49 5.55
N GLU A 153 -0.93 4.33 5.07
CA GLU A 153 -1.64 3.38 5.93
C GLU A 153 -0.76 2.86 7.08
N THR A 154 0.51 2.55 6.79
CA THR A 154 1.46 2.11 7.82
C THR A 154 1.80 3.21 8.81
N GLU A 155 1.89 4.46 8.37
CA GLU A 155 2.05 5.63 9.25
C GLU A 155 0.86 5.82 10.20
N ASP A 156 -0.36 5.77 9.65
CA ASP A 156 -1.59 5.92 10.43
C ASP A 156 -1.78 4.76 11.43
N GLU A 157 -1.50 3.51 11.01
CA GLU A 157 -1.57 2.33 11.89
C GLU A 157 -0.58 2.43 13.05
N LYS A 158 0.67 2.82 12.80
CA LYS A 158 1.66 2.99 13.88
C LYS A 158 1.35 4.13 14.82
N LYS A 159 0.83 5.23 14.30
CA LYS A 159 0.38 6.37 15.12
C LYS A 159 -0.75 5.96 16.07
N LEU A 160 -1.70 5.16 15.59
CA LEU A 160 -2.77 4.58 16.42
C LEU A 160 -2.24 3.61 17.47
N GLU A 161 -1.29 2.74 17.12
CA GLU A 161 -0.66 1.81 18.06
C GLU A 161 0.04 2.54 19.22
N TRP A 162 0.82 3.58 18.90
CA TRP A 162 1.50 4.40 19.91
C TRP A 162 0.52 5.14 20.81
N LYS A 163 -0.55 5.72 20.25
CA LYS A 163 -1.66 6.33 21.02
C LYS A 163 -2.28 5.33 22.00
N LEU A 164 -2.58 4.11 21.55
CA LEU A 164 -3.15 3.06 22.39
C LEU A 164 -2.19 2.62 23.50
N ARG A 165 -0.90 2.47 23.18
CA ARG A 165 0.16 2.15 24.16
C ARG A 165 0.22 3.20 25.26
N MET A 166 0.26 4.47 24.87
CA MET A 166 0.28 5.61 25.79
C MET A 166 -0.98 5.63 26.68
N LYS A 167 -2.19 5.47 26.11
CA LYS A 167 -3.44 5.44 26.87
C LYS A 167 -3.48 4.30 27.89
N ARG A 168 -3.02 3.10 27.51
CA ARG A 168 -2.93 1.95 28.43
C ARG A 168 -1.98 2.22 29.59
N GLU A 169 -0.85 2.86 29.32
CA GLU A 169 0.11 3.15 30.39
C GLU A 169 -0.38 4.27 31.32
N LYS A 170 -0.98 5.33 30.78
CA LYS A 170 -1.63 6.37 31.59
C LYS A 170 -2.73 5.78 32.48
N LYS A 171 -3.48 4.81 31.96
CA LYS A 171 -4.50 4.08 32.74
C LYS A 171 -3.86 3.32 33.90
N ARG A 172 -2.79 2.54 33.65
CA ARG A 172 -2.03 1.85 34.72
C ARG A 172 -1.52 2.81 35.80
N ARG A 173 -0.90 3.93 35.42
CA ARG A 173 -0.38 4.92 36.38
C ARG A 173 -1.48 5.54 37.24
N ARG A 174 -2.68 5.72 36.69
CA ARG A 174 -3.84 6.21 37.44
C ARG A 174 -4.38 5.17 38.42
N GLU A 175 -4.38 3.90 38.03
CA GLU A 175 -4.82 2.78 38.88
C GLU A 175 -3.81 2.46 39.99
N GLU A 176 -2.51 2.62 39.73
CA GLU A 176 -1.43 2.45 40.72
C GLU A 176 -1.29 3.63 41.70
N ALA A 177 -1.90 4.78 41.39
CA ALA A 177 -1.91 5.97 42.25
C ALA A 177 -3.13 6.08 43.17
N VAL A 178 -3.97 5.05 43.21
CA VAL A 178 -5.16 4.89 44.08
C VAL A 178 -4.84 3.89 45.19
#